data_AF-A0A095WVI1-F1
#
_entry.id   AF-A0A095WVI1-F1
#
_cell.length_a   1.000
_cell.length_b   1.000
_cell.length_c   1.000
_cell.angle_alpha   90.00
_cell.angle_beta   90.00
_cell.angle_gamma   90.00
#
_symmetry.space_group_name_H-M   'P 1'
#
loop_
_entity.id
_entity.type
_entity.pdbx_description
1 polymer ?
#
loop_
_entity_poly.entity_id
_entity_poly.type
_entity_poly.pdbx_seq_one_letter_code
_entity_poly.pdbx_strand_id
1 'polypeptide(L)' 'MYAAIFRLLPGPKWLKVVWSILLIFLVAWLLLEFAFPWVQDTFNVVDNTVDVPDVTTTST' A
#
# COMPACT_ATOMS: atom_id res chain seq x y z
N MET A 1 -16.35 9.92 -27.09
CA MET A 1 -15.72 8.88 -27.92
C MET A 1 -15.13 7.68 -27.16
N TYR A 2 -15.29 7.53 -25.83
CA TYR A 2 -15.10 6.24 -25.13
C TYR A 2 -16.41 5.56 -24.72
N ALA A 3 -17.55 6.25 -24.89
CA ALA A 3 -18.87 5.78 -24.44
C ALA A 3 -19.40 4.56 -25.21
N ALA A 4 -18.93 4.31 -26.44
CA ALA A 4 -19.37 3.17 -27.25
C ALA A 4 -18.84 1.83 -26.69
N ILE A 5 -17.58 1.81 -26.23
CA ILE A 5 -16.96 0.62 -25.61
C ILE A 5 -17.62 0.31 -24.25
N PHE A 6 -17.96 1.32 -23.47
CA PHE A 6 -18.66 1.13 -22.20
C PHE A 6 -20.14 0.72 -22.33
N ARG A 7 -20.71 0.76 -23.54
CA ARG A 7 -22.11 0.40 -23.78
C ARG A 7 -22.27 -1.02 -24.32
N LEU A 8 -21.17 -1.65 -24.76
CA LEU A 8 -21.15 -3.02 -25.27
C LEU A 8 -20.94 -4.07 -24.16
N LEU A 9 -20.44 -3.69 -22.98
CA LEU A 9 -20.41 -4.59 -21.83
C LEU A 9 -21.81 -4.61 -21.17
N PRO A 10 -22.50 -5.77 -21.11
CA PRO A 10 -23.87 -5.92 -20.59
C PRO A 10 -23.88 -5.88 -19.06
N GLY A 11 -23.36 -4.81 -18.47
CA GLY A 11 -23.27 -4.62 -17.02
C GLY A 11 -23.79 -3.24 -16.61
N PRO A 12 -24.65 -3.15 -15.57
CA PRO A 12 -25.16 -1.88 -15.06
C PRO A 12 -24.00 -0.97 -14.65
N LYS A 13 -24.12 0.34 -14.91
CA LYS A 13 -23.07 1.34 -14.62
C LYS A 13 -22.54 1.25 -13.18
N TRP A 14 -23.37 0.85 -12.23
CA TRP A 14 -23.01 0.66 -10.83
C TRP A 14 -21.96 -0.45 -10.61
N LEU A 15 -22.01 -1.56 -11.36
CA LEU A 15 -21.05 -2.65 -11.21
C LEU A 15 -19.62 -2.22 -11.56
N LYS A 16 -19.49 -1.32 -12.55
CA LYS A 16 -18.19 -0.72 -12.93
C LYS A 16 -17.63 0.17 -11.83
N VAL A 17 -18.50 0.91 -11.13
CA VAL A 17 -18.10 1.75 -9.99
C VAL A 17 -17.63 0.87 -8.83
N VAL A 18 -18.34 -0.21 -8.52
CA VAL A 18 -17.95 -1.17 -7.47
C VAL A 18 -16.57 -1.77 -7.77
N TRP A 19 -16.32 -2.19 -9.01
CA TRP A 19 -15.00 -2.71 -9.42
C TRP A 19 -13.89 -1.66 -9.32
N SER A 20 -14.17 -0.41 -9.71
CA SER A 20 -13.19 0.68 -9.57
C SER A 20 -12.86 0.95 -8.09
N ILE A 21 -13.86 0.95 -7.22
CA ILE A 21 -13.68 1.13 -5.78
C ILE A 21 -12.85 -0.03 -5.21
N LEU A 22 -13.19 -1.27 -5.58
CA LEU A 22 -12.45 -2.47 -5.18
C LEU A 22 -10.96 -2.38 -5.55
N LEU A 23 -10.66 -1.93 -6.77
CA LEU A 23 -9.28 -1.73 -7.24
C LEU A 23 -8.53 -0.69 -6.41
N ILE A 24 -9.18 0.41 -6.05
CA ILE A 24 -8.58 1.45 -5.19
C ILE A 24 -8.28 0.87 -3.80
N PHE A 25 -9.24 0.15 -3.21
CA PHE A 25 -9.04 -0.51 -1.92
C PHE A 25 -7.94 -1.57 -1.96
N LEU A 26 -7.86 -2.35 -3.05
CA LEU A 26 -6.82 -3.36 -3.24
C LEU A 26 -5.44 -2.73 -3.31
N VAL A 27 -5.28 -1.64 -4.08
CA VAL A 27 -4.00 -0.92 -4.16
C VAL A 27 -3.65 -0.28 -2.82
N ALA A 28 -4.61 0.34 -2.13
CA ALA A 28 -4.37 0.91 -0.81
C ALA A 28 -3.96 -0.17 0.21
N TRP A 29 -4.62 -1.31 0.20
CA TRP A 29 -4.29 -2.45 1.06
C TRP A 29 -2.88 -2.99 0.77
N LEU A 30 -2.53 -3.16 -0.52
CA LEU A 30 -1.20 -3.58 -0.92
C LEU A 30 -0.12 -2.56 -0.50
N LEU A 31 -0.42 -1.26 -0.59
CA LEU A 31 0.48 -0.23 -0.09
C LEU A 31 0.68 -0.32 1.43
N LEU A 32 -0.40 -0.49 2.20
CA LEU A 32 -0.33 -0.58 3.66
C LEU A 32 0.41 -1.84 4.13
N GLU A 33 0.12 -2.99 3.53
CA GLU A 33 0.71 -4.26 3.96
C GLU A 33 2.12 -4.49 3.41
N PHE A 34 2.43 -3.97 2.22
CA PHE A 34 3.69 -4.27 1.54
C PHE A 34 4.60 -3.05 1.38
N ALA A 35 4.08 -1.93 0.88
CA ALA A 35 4.90 -0.76 0.62
C ALA A 35 5.36 -0.08 1.91
N PHE A 36 4.49 0.02 2.93
CA PHE A 36 4.85 0.61 4.22
C PHE A 36 5.98 -0.16 4.91
N PRO A 37 5.90 -1.48 5.13
CA PRO A 37 7.01 -2.23 5.72
C PRO A 37 8.30 -2.13 4.92
N TRP A 38 8.22 -2.22 3.59
CA TRP A 38 9.40 -2.07 2.72
C TRP A 38 10.07 -0.69 2.84
N VAL A 39 9.27 0.38 2.95
CA VAL A 39 9.79 1.75 3.16
C VAL A 39 10.43 1.89 4.54
N GLN A 40 9.85 1.29 5.58
CA GLN A 40 10.43 1.29 6.93
C GLN A 40 11.81 0.62 6.94
N ASP A 41 11.92 -0.56 6.34
CA ASP A 41 13.19 -1.29 6.26
C ASP A 41 14.24 -0.54 5.43
N THR A 42 13.83 0.04 4.30
CA THR A 42 14.78 0.66 3.34
C THR A 42 15.28 2.02 3.81
N PHE A 43 14.38 2.86 4.34
CA PHE A 43 14.67 4.26 4.58
C PHE A 43 14.73 4.62 6.06
N ASN A 44 14.35 3.72 6.98
CA ASN A 44 14.30 3.97 8.43
C ASN A 44 13.72 5.37 8.75
N VAL A 45 12.62 5.72 8.08
CA VAL A 45 12.05 7.09 8.09
C VAL A 45 11.49 7.47 9.47
N VAL A 46 11.31 6.50 10.34
CA VAL A 46 10.95 6.72 11.74
C VAL A 46 12.24 6.79 12.54
N ASP A 47 12.59 8.01 12.97
CA ASP A 47 13.66 8.26 13.93
C ASP A 47 13.25 7.63 15.26
N ASN A 48 13.58 6.35 15.42
CA ASN A 48 13.33 5.60 16.64
C ASN A 48 14.25 6.17 17.72
N THR A 49 13.73 7.11 18.50
CA THR A 49 14.40 7.71 19.68
C THR A 49 14.74 6.70 20.79
N VAL A 50 14.44 5.42 20.58
CA VAL A 50 14.98 4.32 21.38
C VAL A 50 16.28 3.86 20.73
N ASP A 51 17.40 4.40 21.19
CA ASP A 51 18.68 3.73 21.02
C ASP A 51 18.52 2.32 21.58
N VAL A 52 18.85 1.31 20.77
CA VAL A 52 19.13 -0.03 21.30
C VAL A 52 20.19 0.21 22.36
N PRO A 53 19.94 -0.09 23.65
CA PRO A 53 20.96 0.11 24.67
C PRO A 53 22.15 -0.71 24.22
N ASP A 54 23.20 0.00 23.82
CA ASP A 54 24.49 -0.58 23.51
C ASP A 54 24.77 -1.59 24.61
N VAL A 55 24.83 -2.87 24.26
CA VAL A 55 25.44 -3.87 25.11
C VAL A 55 26.91 -3.46 25.21
N THR A 56 27.13 -2.53 26.11
CA THR A 56 28.39 -1.90 26.39
C THR A 56 29.26 -3.00 26.99
N THR A 57 30.44 -3.19 26.39
CA THR A 57 31.64 -3.82 26.97
C THR A 57 31.62 -5.34 27.20
N THR A 58 32.16 -6.09 26.23
CA THR A 58 33.09 -7.20 26.54
C THR A 58 34.32 -7.07 25.64
N SER A 59 35.12 -6.05 25.94
CA SER A 59 36.56 -6.08 25.67
C SER A 59 37.24 -6.70 26.90
N THR A 60 37.36 -8.02 26.93
CA THR A 60 38.29 -8.75 27.81
C THR A 60 38.70 -10.03 27.11
#